data_AF-A0A7J9D4V4-F1
#
_entry.id   AF-A0A7J9D4V4-F1
#
_cell.length_a   1.000
_cell.length_b   1.000
_cell.length_c   1.000
_cell.angle_alpha   90.00
_cell.angle_beta   90.00
_cell.angle_gamma   90.00
#
_symmetry.space_group_name_H-M   'P 1'
#
loop_
_entity.id
_entity.type
_entity.pdbx_description
1 polymer ?
#
loop_
_entity_poly.entity_id
_entity_poly.type
_entity_poly.pdbx_seq_one_letter_code
_entity_poly.pdbx_strand_id
1 'polypeptide(L)'
;MSSTTPAMVPVLDFSNQNLKPGSPKWDLVKSQVREALEEYGCFEALFDLILELRKADFGALQEAFDLPLQTKKLCVSDKPFRGYLNPSSGPFQSLAMDDAHIAENFEQCLTNTLWPQGNISFSKTLASFTQLASELQKKILKNDFGEFWT
;
A
#
# COMPACT_ATOMS: atom_id res chain seq x y z
N MET A 1 25.23 -20.86 23.82
CA MET A 1 23.85 -20.37 23.76
C MET A 1 23.88 -19.02 23.06
N SER A 2 23.58 -19.00 21.77
CA SER A 2 23.46 -17.77 20.99
C SER A 2 22.12 -17.14 21.34
N SER A 3 22.15 -15.98 22.00
CA SER A 3 20.96 -15.14 22.12
C SER A 3 20.67 -14.55 20.74
N THR A 4 19.63 -15.05 20.07
CA THR A 4 19.12 -14.41 18.86
C THR A 4 18.44 -13.12 19.29
N THR A 5 19.17 -12.01 19.30
CA THR A 5 18.54 -10.68 19.29
C THR A 5 17.68 -10.62 18.02
N PRO A 6 16.39 -10.25 18.10
CA PRO A 6 15.58 -10.09 16.90
C PRO A 6 16.31 -9.13 15.95
N ALA A 7 16.52 -9.55 14.71
CA ALA A 7 17.06 -8.65 13.70
C ALA A 7 16.04 -7.51 13.50
N MET A 8 16.33 -6.35 14.06
CA MET A 8 15.54 -5.15 13.82
C MET A 8 15.98 -4.58 12.49
N VAL A 9 15.04 -4.43 11.56
CA VAL A 9 15.30 -3.69 10.33
C VAL A 9 15.48 -2.20 10.64
N PRO A 10 16.25 -1.45 9.85
CA PRO A 10 16.36 -0.01 10.00
C PRO A 10 15.00 0.68 9.92
N VAL A 11 14.80 1.71 10.74
CA VAL A 11 13.60 2.55 10.74
C VAL A 11 13.97 3.93 10.19
N LEU A 12 13.32 4.35 9.10
CA LEU A 12 13.64 5.58 8.37
C LEU A 12 12.46 6.55 8.46
N ASP A 13 12.75 7.82 8.75
CA ASP A 13 11.74 8.88 8.93
C ASP A 13 11.39 9.56 7.60
N PHE A 14 10.17 9.31 7.11
CA PHE A 14 9.56 9.96 5.95
C PHE A 14 8.44 10.93 6.32
N SER A 15 8.19 11.18 7.61
CA SER A 15 7.14 12.08 8.08
C SER A 15 7.40 13.55 7.71
N ASN A 16 8.66 13.89 7.41
CA ASN A 16 8.99 15.21 6.87
C ASN A 16 8.50 15.40 5.43
N GLN A 17 7.36 16.07 5.27
CA GLN A 17 6.79 16.40 3.96
C GLN A 17 7.66 17.34 3.12
N ASN A 18 8.60 18.07 3.74
CA ASN A 18 9.51 19.01 3.06
C ASN A 18 10.85 18.37 2.64
N LEU A 19 10.90 17.06 2.46
CA LEU A 19 12.02 16.35 1.85
C LEU A 19 12.19 16.80 0.38
N LYS A 20 13.00 17.84 0.18
CA LYS A 20 13.29 18.42 -1.14
C LYS A 20 14.56 17.82 -1.72
N PRO A 21 14.55 17.42 -3.01
CA PRO A 21 15.76 17.02 -3.72
C PRO A 21 16.88 18.05 -3.57
N GLY A 22 18.10 17.57 -3.31
CA GLY A 22 19.29 18.41 -3.15
C GLY A 22 19.43 19.11 -1.80
N SER A 23 18.54 18.84 -0.83
CA SER A 23 18.75 19.29 0.55
C SER A 23 19.66 18.31 1.32
N PRO A 24 20.45 18.75 2.32
CA PRO A 24 21.28 17.85 3.11
C PRO A 24 20.50 16.71 3.78
N LYS A 25 19.24 16.99 4.19
CA LYS A 25 18.35 15.98 4.76
C LYS A 25 17.88 14.95 3.72
N TRP A 26 17.71 15.37 2.46
CA TRP A 26 17.39 14.46 1.36
C TRP A 26 18.55 13.51 1.07
N ASP A 27 19.77 14.03 0.98
CA ASP A 27 20.95 13.21 0.72
C ASP A 27 21.21 12.20 1.84
N LEU A 28 20.98 12.61 3.10
CA LEU A 28 21.03 11.71 4.25
C LEU A 28 20.03 10.56 4.15
N VAL A 29 18.74 10.86 3.95
CA VAL A 29 17.70 9.83 3.84
C VAL A 29 18.00 8.91 2.65
N LYS A 30 18.48 9.44 1.54
CA LYS A 30 18.90 8.65 0.37
C LYS A 30 20.03 7.67 0.70
N SER A 31 21.06 8.09 1.45
CA SER A 31 22.12 7.17 1.91
C SER A 31 21.55 6.07 2.80
N GLN A 32 20.68 6.43 3.74
CA GLN A 32 20.06 5.48 4.67
C GLN A 32 19.18 4.44 3.96
N VAL A 33 18.40 4.86 2.95
CA VAL A 33 17.59 3.93 2.14
C VAL A 33 18.51 2.93 1.43
N ARG A 34 19.56 3.42 0.77
CA ARG A 34 20.53 2.56 0.07
C ARG A 34 21.18 1.56 1.01
N GLU A 35 21.73 2.03 2.12
CA GLU A 35 22.40 1.18 3.11
C GLU A 35 21.45 0.10 3.66
N ALA A 36 20.20 0.48 3.98
CA ALA A 36 19.21 -0.47 4.47
C ALA A 36 18.82 -1.53 3.43
N LEU A 37 18.70 -1.15 2.16
CA LEU A 37 18.42 -2.10 1.08
C LEU A 37 19.62 -3.00 0.77
N GLU A 38 20.85 -2.48 0.82
CA GLU A 38 22.08 -3.25 0.58
C GLU A 38 22.37 -4.25 1.72
N GLU A 39 22.17 -3.86 2.98
CA GLU A 39 22.50 -4.69 4.14
C GLU A 39 21.33 -5.60 4.60
N TYR A 40 20.08 -5.10 4.55
CA TYR A 40 18.91 -5.79 5.11
C TYR A 40 17.88 -6.20 4.03
N GLY A 41 17.99 -5.68 2.81
CA GLY A 41 17.00 -5.88 1.74
C GLY A 41 15.65 -5.18 1.99
N CYS A 42 15.48 -4.48 3.12
CA CYS A 42 14.25 -3.84 3.53
C CYS A 42 14.47 -2.83 4.67
N PHE A 43 13.46 -2.00 4.93
CA PHE A 43 13.42 -1.08 6.06
C PHE A 43 11.97 -0.78 6.45
N GLU A 44 11.77 -0.29 7.67
CA GLU A 44 10.49 0.26 8.10
C GLU A 44 10.45 1.77 7.81
N ALA A 45 9.39 2.24 7.16
CA ALA A 45 9.18 3.67 6.89
C ALA A 45 8.21 4.27 7.90
N LEU A 46 8.68 5.23 8.71
CA LEU A 46 7.78 6.08 9.50
C LEU A 46 7.14 7.11 8.60
N PHE A 47 5.81 7.09 8.53
CA PHE A 47 5.03 7.99 7.68
C PHE A 47 3.67 8.28 8.31
N ASP A 48 3.61 9.39 9.06
CA ASP A 48 2.49 9.72 9.95
C ASP A 48 1.13 9.78 9.22
N LEU A 49 1.11 10.26 7.98
CA LEU A 49 -0.12 10.45 7.21
C LEU A 49 -0.89 9.13 6.98
N ILE A 50 -0.18 8.00 6.78
CA ILE A 50 -0.83 6.70 6.61
C ILE A 50 -1.37 6.17 7.95
N LEU A 51 -0.78 6.56 9.08
CA LEU A 51 -1.24 6.11 10.41
C LEU A 51 -2.64 6.60 10.72
N GLU A 52 -2.98 7.82 10.26
CA GLU A 52 -4.32 8.41 10.43
C GLU A 52 -5.41 7.62 9.68
N LEU A 53 -5.08 7.07 8.50
CA LEU A 53 -6.02 6.29 7.69
C LEU A 53 -6.07 4.81 8.08
N ARG A 54 -5.06 4.30 8.79
CA ARG A 54 -4.91 2.88 9.13
C ARG A 54 -6.20 2.25 9.65
N LYS A 55 -6.82 2.84 10.67
CA LYS A 55 -8.03 2.27 11.29
C LYS A 55 -9.22 2.23 10.32
N ALA A 56 -9.40 3.29 9.55
CA ALA A 56 -10.48 3.37 8.56
C ALA A 56 -10.25 2.36 7.43
N ASP A 57 -9.02 2.24 6.94
CA ASP A 57 -8.63 1.30 5.89
C ASP A 57 -8.84 -0.15 6.31
N PHE A 58 -8.36 -0.56 7.49
CA PHE A 58 -8.61 -1.91 8.01
C PHE A 58 -10.10 -2.18 8.22
N GLY A 59 -10.87 -1.19 8.68
CA GLY A 59 -12.32 -1.31 8.80
C GLY A 59 -13.02 -1.49 7.46
N ALA A 60 -12.61 -0.74 6.44
CA ALA A 60 -13.11 -0.86 5.08
C ALA A 60 -12.79 -2.24 4.50
N LEU A 61 -11.54 -2.71 4.62
CA LEU A 61 -11.14 -4.05 4.18
C LEU A 61 -11.94 -5.14 4.89
N GLN A 62 -12.17 -5.01 6.20
CA GLN A 62 -13.01 -5.94 6.95
C GLN A 62 -14.43 -5.98 6.39
N GLU A 63 -15.06 -4.83 6.14
CA GLU A 63 -16.39 -4.75 5.52
C GLU A 63 -16.43 -5.49 4.17
N ALA A 64 -15.41 -5.31 3.32
CA ALA A 64 -15.32 -6.00 2.03
C ALA A 64 -15.18 -7.52 2.17
N PHE A 65 -14.36 -8.00 3.12
CA PHE A 65 -14.14 -9.44 3.31
C PHE A 65 -15.26 -10.13 4.10
N ASP A 66 -16.07 -9.39 4.85
CA ASP A 66 -17.28 -9.90 5.53
C ASP A 66 -18.47 -10.09 4.58
N LEU A 67 -18.40 -9.57 3.35
CA LEU A 67 -19.40 -9.82 2.32
C LEU A 67 -19.52 -11.33 1.98
N PRO A 68 -20.71 -11.78 1.54
CA PRO A 68 -20.91 -13.17 1.12
C PRO A 68 -19.90 -13.61 0.07
N LEU A 69 -19.42 -14.86 0.18
CA LEU A 69 -18.46 -15.43 -0.77
C LEU A 69 -18.92 -15.30 -2.23
N GLN A 70 -20.21 -15.49 -2.49
CA GLN A 70 -20.77 -15.38 -3.84
C GLN A 70 -20.63 -13.97 -4.39
N THR A 71 -20.86 -12.94 -3.57
CA THR A 71 -20.68 -11.54 -3.93
C THR A 71 -19.22 -11.25 -4.26
N LYS A 72 -18.29 -11.69 -3.41
CA LYS A 72 -16.85 -11.48 -3.64
C LYS A 72 -16.34 -12.15 -4.92
N LYS A 73 -16.86 -13.34 -5.26
CA LYS A 73 -16.56 -14.04 -6.51
C LYS A 73 -17.00 -13.31 -7.77
N LEU A 74 -17.91 -12.35 -7.68
CA LEU A 74 -18.30 -11.54 -8.82
C LEU A 74 -17.21 -10.52 -9.19
N CYS A 75 -16.27 -10.20 -8.28
CA CYS A 75 -15.11 -9.36 -8.58
C CYS A 75 -14.10 -10.15 -9.42
N VAL A 76 -14.32 -10.15 -10.73
CA VAL A 76 -13.46 -10.81 -11.71
C VAL A 76 -12.68 -9.79 -12.53
N SER A 77 -11.53 -10.20 -13.06
CA SER A 77 -10.77 -9.43 -14.03
C SER A 77 -10.25 -10.36 -15.12
N ASP A 78 -10.20 -9.83 -16.33
CA ASP A 78 -9.55 -10.42 -17.51
C ASP A 78 -8.02 -10.41 -17.40
N LYS A 79 -7.46 -9.55 -16.54
CA LYS A 79 -6.02 -9.47 -16.28
C LYS A 79 -5.59 -10.55 -15.27
N PRO A 80 -4.41 -11.16 -15.49
CA PRO A 80 -3.87 -12.14 -14.56
C PRO A 80 -3.61 -11.52 -13.19
N PHE A 81 -3.86 -12.29 -12.12
CA PHE A 81 -3.64 -11.88 -10.72
C PHE A 81 -4.45 -10.65 -10.27
N ARG A 82 -5.65 -10.46 -10.83
CA ARG A 82 -6.61 -9.40 -10.46
C ARG A 82 -7.96 -9.99 -10.07
N GLY A 83 -8.77 -9.19 -9.37
CA GLY A 83 -10.04 -9.60 -8.81
C GLY A 83 -9.90 -10.35 -7.49
N TYR A 84 -10.97 -11.04 -7.11
CA TYR A 84 -11.03 -11.81 -5.88
C TYR A 84 -10.37 -13.17 -6.05
N LEU A 85 -9.46 -13.49 -5.13
CA LEU A 85 -8.77 -14.76 -5.05
C LEU A 85 -9.02 -15.38 -3.68
N ASN A 86 -9.36 -16.67 -3.69
CA ASN A 86 -9.46 -17.50 -2.50
C ASN A 86 -8.83 -18.86 -2.82
N PRO A 87 -7.51 -19.00 -2.68
CA PRO A 87 -6.81 -20.23 -3.00
C PRO A 87 -7.30 -21.38 -2.14
N SER A 88 -7.66 -22.50 -2.76
CA SER A 88 -8.12 -23.71 -2.05
C SER A 88 -7.07 -24.26 -1.06
N SER A 89 -5.80 -23.90 -1.24
CA SER A 89 -4.64 -24.38 -0.49
C SER A 89 -4.11 -23.38 0.55
N GLY A 90 -4.64 -22.16 0.65
CA GLY A 90 -4.06 -21.08 1.45
C GLY A 90 -5.04 -20.50 2.48
N PRO A 91 -4.57 -20.07 3.66
CA PRO A 91 -5.42 -19.49 4.70
C PRO A 91 -5.70 -17.99 4.46
N PHE A 92 -5.76 -17.53 3.20
CA PHE A 92 -5.92 -16.12 2.87
C PHE A 92 -6.92 -15.90 1.73
N GLN A 93 -7.56 -14.74 1.78
CA GLN A 93 -8.34 -14.18 0.68
C GLN A 93 -7.65 -12.89 0.25
N SER A 94 -7.70 -12.57 -1.03
CA SER A 94 -7.16 -11.31 -1.54
C SER A 94 -8.07 -10.69 -2.58
N LEU A 95 -8.05 -9.37 -2.65
CA LEU A 95 -8.67 -8.59 -3.70
C LEU A 95 -7.58 -7.73 -4.33
N ALA A 96 -7.33 -7.90 -5.62
CA ALA A 96 -6.28 -7.17 -6.33
C ALA A 96 -6.89 -6.31 -7.45
N MET A 97 -6.52 -5.04 -7.48
CA MET A 97 -7.01 -4.04 -8.45
C MET A 97 -5.85 -3.21 -8.97
N ASP A 98 -5.95 -2.79 -10.24
CA ASP A 98 -5.00 -1.85 -10.83
C ASP A 98 -5.35 -0.42 -10.45
N ASP A 99 -4.34 0.46 -10.48
CA ASP A 99 -4.49 1.90 -10.34
C ASP A 99 -5.38 2.29 -9.17
N ALA A 100 -5.12 1.63 -8.06
CA ALA A 100 -5.90 1.69 -6.83
C ALA A 100 -5.99 3.11 -6.21
N HIS A 101 -5.17 4.05 -6.69
CA HIS A 101 -5.16 5.46 -6.32
C HIS A 101 -6.16 6.31 -7.14
N ILE A 102 -6.78 5.75 -8.17
CA ILE A 102 -7.80 6.38 -9.00
C ILE A 102 -9.17 5.91 -8.50
N ALA A 103 -9.92 6.81 -7.85
CA ALA A 103 -11.20 6.48 -7.23
C ALA A 103 -12.21 5.92 -8.25
N GLU A 104 -12.19 6.41 -9.49
CA GLU A 104 -13.08 5.97 -10.57
C GLU A 104 -12.81 4.51 -11.00
N ASN A 105 -11.55 4.08 -11.00
CA ASN A 105 -11.18 2.69 -11.30
C ASN A 105 -11.61 1.76 -10.16
N PHE A 106 -11.64 2.28 -8.93
CA PHE A 106 -12.21 1.64 -7.76
C PHE A 106 -13.72 1.40 -7.93
N GLU A 107 -14.45 2.40 -8.40
CA GLU A 107 -15.91 2.31 -8.47
C GLU A 107 -16.42 1.25 -9.47
N GLN A 108 -15.75 1.04 -10.60
CA GLN A 108 -16.25 0.08 -11.59
C GLN A 108 -16.25 -1.36 -11.08
N CYS A 109 -15.23 -1.78 -10.34
CA CYS A 109 -15.08 -3.14 -9.81
C CYS A 109 -15.90 -3.37 -8.53
N LEU A 110 -16.14 -2.32 -7.73
CA LEU A 110 -16.73 -2.46 -6.39
C LEU A 110 -18.19 -2.01 -6.33
N THR A 111 -18.51 -0.89 -6.96
CA THR A 111 -19.85 -0.26 -6.95
C THR A 111 -20.84 -1.05 -7.82
N ASN A 112 -20.38 -1.81 -8.81
CA ASN A 112 -21.26 -2.65 -9.62
C ASN A 112 -21.39 -4.09 -9.10
N THR A 113 -20.51 -4.50 -8.18
CA THR A 113 -20.28 -5.92 -7.88
C THR A 113 -20.38 -6.24 -6.40
N LEU A 114 -19.64 -5.54 -5.54
CA LEU A 114 -19.68 -5.74 -4.08
C LEU A 114 -20.86 -5.01 -3.45
N TRP A 115 -21.09 -3.76 -3.86
CA TRP A 115 -22.19 -2.94 -3.37
C TRP A 115 -22.96 -2.37 -4.56
N PRO A 116 -24.03 -3.04 -5.05
CA PRO A 116 -24.81 -2.56 -6.20
C PRO A 116 -25.44 -1.17 -6.03
N GLN A 117 -25.54 -0.66 -4.79
CA GLN A 117 -26.01 0.69 -4.46
C GLN A 117 -24.84 1.68 -4.26
N GLY A 118 -23.61 1.21 -4.46
CA GLY A 118 -22.36 1.86 -4.14
C GLY A 118 -21.98 1.84 -2.66
N ASN A 119 -20.70 2.10 -2.41
CA ASN A 119 -20.16 2.37 -1.08
C ASN A 119 -19.09 3.48 -1.17
N ILE A 120 -19.56 4.72 -1.18
CA ILE A 120 -18.71 5.92 -1.34
C ILE A 120 -17.67 6.01 -0.21
N SER A 121 -18.04 5.60 1.00
CA SER A 121 -17.15 5.62 2.17
C SER A 121 -15.96 4.67 1.98
N PHE A 122 -16.23 3.44 1.53
CA PHE A 122 -15.22 2.45 1.21
C PHE A 122 -14.27 2.98 0.11
N SER A 123 -14.82 3.41 -1.04
CA SER A 123 -14.02 3.86 -2.17
C SER A 123 -13.11 5.04 -1.81
N LYS A 124 -13.63 6.03 -1.07
CA LYS A 124 -12.83 7.18 -0.60
C LYS A 124 -11.72 6.79 0.36
N THR A 125 -12.01 5.90 1.30
CA THR A 125 -11.03 5.45 2.30
C THR A 125 -9.84 4.78 1.62
N LEU A 126 -10.13 3.82 0.74
CA LEU A 126 -9.10 3.03 0.10
C LEU A 126 -8.32 3.85 -0.96
N ALA A 127 -9.00 4.72 -1.72
CA ALA A 127 -8.33 5.66 -2.63
C ALA A 127 -7.39 6.63 -1.88
N SER A 128 -7.78 7.12 -0.70
CA SER A 128 -6.93 7.99 0.11
C SER A 128 -5.70 7.24 0.64
N PHE A 129 -5.88 6.00 1.09
CA PHE A 129 -4.78 5.16 1.56
C PHE A 129 -3.78 4.86 0.44
N THR A 130 -4.27 4.42 -0.72
CA THR A 130 -3.43 4.05 -1.88
C THR A 130 -2.73 5.26 -2.48
N GLN A 131 -3.35 6.44 -2.47
CA GLN A 131 -2.71 7.69 -2.87
C GLN A 131 -1.50 7.99 -1.97
N LEU A 132 -1.67 7.97 -0.65
CA LEU A 132 -0.59 8.21 0.30
C LEU A 132 0.53 7.15 0.18
N ALA A 133 0.17 5.88 0.00
CA ALA A 133 1.15 4.82 -0.23
C ALA A 133 1.94 5.05 -1.54
N SER A 134 1.28 5.49 -2.61
CA SER A 134 1.92 5.84 -3.88
C SER A 134 2.87 7.04 -3.73
N GLU A 135 2.48 8.06 -2.97
CA GLU A 135 3.35 9.21 -2.68
C GLU A 135 4.61 8.81 -1.92
N LEU A 136 4.48 7.94 -0.92
CA LEU A 136 5.62 7.39 -0.18
C LEU A 136 6.53 6.56 -1.11
N GLN A 137 5.95 5.69 -1.93
CA GLN A 137 6.70 4.90 -2.91
C GLN A 137 7.49 5.80 -3.86
N LYS A 138 6.86 6.86 -4.40
CA LYS A 138 7.54 7.83 -5.28
C LYS A 138 8.70 8.52 -4.58
N LYS A 139 8.57 8.88 -3.30
CA LYS A 139 9.67 9.46 -2.50
C LYS A 139 10.82 8.48 -2.34
N ILE A 140 10.55 7.22 -2.00
CA ILE A 140 11.55 6.16 -1.86
C ILE A 140 12.27 5.92 -3.18
N LEU A 141 11.54 5.76 -4.29
CA LEU A 141 12.15 5.52 -5.60
C LEU A 141 13.00 6.69 -6.10
N LYS A 142 12.55 7.93 -5.84
CA LYS A 142 13.33 9.13 -6.17
C LYS A 142 14.61 9.22 -5.32
N ASN A 143 14.57 8.73 -4.07
CA ASN A 143 15.76 8.58 -3.24
C ASN A 143 16.72 7.54 -3.83
N ASP A 144 16.26 6.34 -4.17
CA ASP A 144 17.16 5.26 -4.61
C ASP A 144 17.82 5.49 -5.97
N PHE A 145 17.04 5.90 -6.96
CA PHE A 145 17.46 5.79 -8.36
C PHE A 145 17.81 7.13 -9.01
N GLY A 146 17.56 8.26 -8.36
CA GLY A 146 17.61 9.57 -9.06
C GLY A 146 16.55 9.64 -10.18
N GLU A 147 16.54 10.72 -10.95
CA GLU A 147 15.57 10.99 -12.04
C GLU A 147 15.73 10.05 -13.26
N PHE A 148 15.89 8.74 -13.04
CA PHE A 148 16.02 7.75 -14.11
C PHE A 148 14.67 7.18 -14.58
N TRP A 149 13.56 7.52 -13.91
CA TRP A 149 12.21 7.02 -14.25
C TRP A 149 11.11 8.10 -14.18
N THR A 150 11.38 9.31 -14.65
CA THR A 150 10.35 10.33 -14.95
C THR A 150 10.45 10.77 -16.39
#